data_AF-A0A8T7BPQ7-F1
#
_entry.id   AF-A0A8T7BPQ7-F1
#
_cell.length_a   1.000
_cell.length_b   1.000
_cell.length_c   1.000
_cell.angle_alpha   90.00
_cell.angle_beta   90.00
_cell.angle_gamma   90.00
#
_symmetry.space_group_name_H-M   'P 1'
#
loop_
_entity.id
_entity.type
_entity.pdbx_description
1 polymer ?
#
loop_
_entity_poly.entity_id
_entity_poly.type
_entity_poly.pdbx_seq_one_letter_code
_entity_poly.pdbx_strand_id
1 'polypeptide(L)'
;IGLFGGIYIVPLYAMVQHRARFQHRARVIAATNILNALFMVASAIIVIALIKAAFTIPEIYLLVGILNMIITGTIFMKFPEYPERLAAIVSGFRRKSY
;
A
#
# COMPACT_ATOMS: atom_id res chain seq x y z
N ILE A 1 2.15 11.41 5.41
CA ILE A 1 1.47 10.38 4.58
C ILE A 1 1.50 10.65 3.08
N GLY A 2 1.37 11.91 2.61
CA GLY A 2 1.24 12.21 1.16
C GLY A 2 2.39 11.71 0.26
N LEU A 3 3.66 11.97 0.63
CA LEU A 3 4.82 11.56 -0.17
C LEU A 3 4.92 10.03 -0.33
N PHE A 4 4.95 9.31 0.79
CA PHE A 4 5.08 7.84 0.78
C PHE A 4 3.84 7.15 0.18
N GLY A 5 2.65 7.72 0.37
CA GLY A 5 1.44 7.26 -0.29
C GLY A 5 1.54 7.37 -1.81
N GLY A 6 2.04 8.50 -2.34
CA GLY A 6 2.24 8.72 -3.77
C GLY A 6 3.27 7.79 -4.40
N ILE A 7 4.43 7.61 -3.73
CA ILE A 7 5.51 6.71 -4.19
C ILE A 7 5.03 5.26 -4.27
N TYR A 8 4.10 4.84 -3.41
CA TYR A 8 3.54 3.49 -3.42
C TYR A 8 2.41 3.32 -4.44
N ILE A 9 1.39 4.19 -4.40
CA ILE A 9 0.11 3.94 -5.07
C ILE A 9 0.20 4.08 -6.60
N VAL A 10 0.99 5.04 -7.08
CA VAL A 10 1.12 5.34 -8.51
C VAL A 10 1.76 4.16 -9.28
N PRO A 11 2.96 3.66 -8.91
CA PRO A 11 3.54 2.51 -9.60
C PRO A 11 2.73 1.23 -9.39
N LEU A 12 2.05 1.06 -8.25
CA LEU A 12 1.19 -0.09 -8.03
C LEU A 12 0.03 -0.13 -9.04
N TYR A 13 -0.71 0.98 -9.19
CA TYR A 13 -1.79 1.06 -10.18
C TYR A 13 -1.27 0.96 -11.61
N ALA A 14 -0.11 1.56 -11.91
CA ALA A 14 0.52 1.41 -13.21
C ALA A 14 0.87 -0.07 -13.50
N MET A 15 1.41 -0.81 -12.53
CA MET A 15 1.70 -2.24 -12.68
C MET A 15 0.45 -3.08 -12.89
N VAL A 16 -0.62 -2.83 -12.11
CA VAL A 16 -1.91 -3.53 -12.28
C VAL A 16 -2.48 -3.30 -13.69
N GLN A 17 -2.44 -2.05 -14.17
CA GLN A 17 -2.91 -1.69 -15.50
C GLN A 17 -2.01 -2.24 -16.62
N HIS A 18 -0.69 -2.30 -16.40
CA HIS A 18 0.27 -2.85 -17.34
C HIS A 18 0.08 -4.36 -17.52
N ARG A 19 -0.22 -5.09 -16.44
CA ARG A 19 -0.51 -6.54 -16.50
C ARG A 19 -1.86 -6.86 -17.14
N ALA A 20 -2.79 -5.90 -17.18
CA ALA A 20 -4.08 -6.10 -17.82
C ALA A 20 -3.96 -6.12 -19.35
N ARG A 21 -4.54 -7.15 -19.98
CA ARG A 21 -4.69 -7.21 -21.45
C ARG A 21 -5.42 -5.97 -21.95
N PHE A 22 -5.03 -5.43 -23.10
CA PHE A 22 -5.58 -4.20 -23.66
C PHE A 22 -7.12 -4.18 -23.69
N GLN A 23 -7.73 -5.27 -24.16
CA GLN A 23 -9.18 -5.46 -24.25
C GLN A 23 -9.91 -5.46 -22.88
N HIS A 24 -9.20 -5.74 -21.78
CA HIS A 24 -9.77 -5.86 -20.43
C HIS A 24 -9.32 -4.74 -19.48
N ARG A 25 -8.39 -3.86 -19.90
CA ARG A 25 -7.78 -2.85 -19.04
C ARG A 25 -8.81 -1.92 -18.40
N ALA A 26 -9.81 -1.48 -19.16
CA ALA A 26 -10.90 -0.65 -18.64
C ALA A 26 -11.71 -1.37 -17.54
N ARG A 27 -11.98 -2.68 -17.71
CA ARG A 27 -12.67 -3.49 -16.68
C ARG A 27 -11.82 -3.64 -15.42
N VAL A 28 -10.50 -3.82 -15.57
CA VAL A 28 -9.57 -3.91 -14.42
C VAL A 28 -9.50 -2.59 -13.65
N ILE A 29 -9.50 -1.44 -14.35
CA ILE A 29 -9.55 -0.12 -13.71
C ILE A 29 -10.87 0.05 -12.95
N ALA A 30 -11.99 -0.30 -13.59
CA ALA A 30 -13.31 -0.24 -12.96
C ALA A 30 -13.38 -1.13 -11.71
N ALA A 31 -12.87 -2.37 -11.79
CA ALA A 31 -12.80 -3.27 -10.65
C ALA A 31 -11.95 -2.72 -9.51
N THR A 32 -10.78 -2.14 -9.83
CA THR A 32 -9.92 -1.48 -8.82
C THR A 32 -10.64 -0.33 -8.12
N ASN A 33 -11.36 0.51 -8.87
CA ASN A 33 -12.12 1.61 -8.28
C ASN A 33 -13.29 1.13 -7.40
N ILE A 34 -14.00 0.07 -7.81
CA ILE A 34 -15.06 -0.53 -6.99
C ILE A 34 -14.48 -1.10 -5.68
N LEU A 35 -13.37 -1.83 -5.76
CA LEU A 35 -12.70 -2.38 -4.57
C LEU A 35 -12.24 -1.25 -3.64
N ASN A 36 -11.64 -0.19 -4.18
CA ASN A 36 -11.25 0.97 -3.39
C ASN A 36 -12.45 1.61 -2.69
N ALA A 37 -13.56 1.80 -3.39
CA ALA A 37 -14.78 2.34 -2.81
C ALA A 37 -15.32 1.45 -1.69
N LEU A 38 -15.36 0.13 -1.90
CA LEU A 38 -15.76 -0.84 -0.89
C LEU A 38 -14.87 -0.75 0.36
N PHE A 39 -13.54 -0.71 0.20
CA PHE A 39 -12.62 -0.57 1.32
C PHE A 39 -12.72 0.78 2.02
N MET A 40 -13.00 1.87 1.29
CA MET A 40 -13.25 3.18 1.91
C MET A 40 -14.49 3.17 2.80
N VAL A 41 -15.59 2.56 2.35
CA VAL A 41 -16.81 2.40 3.15
C VAL A 41 -16.56 1.52 4.37
N ALA A 42 -15.93 0.36 4.19
CA ALA A 42 -15.61 -0.54 5.30
C ALA A 42 -14.68 0.14 6.33
N SER A 43 -13.66 0.86 5.87
CA SER A 43 -12.74 1.62 6.72
C SER A 43 -13.48 2.69 7.52
N ALA A 44 -14.38 3.45 6.88
CA ALA A 44 -15.17 4.46 7.56
C ALA A 44 -16.03 3.87 8.69
N ILE A 45 -16.67 2.71 8.45
CA ILE A 45 -17.45 2.00 9.47
C ILE A 45 -16.56 1.58 10.65
N ILE A 46 -15.37 1.02 10.38
CA ILE A 46 -14.41 0.62 11.41
C ILE A 46 -13.95 1.84 12.23
N VAL A 47 -13.59 2.94 11.57
CA VAL A 47 -13.16 4.17 12.23
C VAL A 47 -14.27 4.75 13.09
N ILE A 48 -15.52 4.77 12.62
CA ILE A 48 -16.68 5.18 13.43
C ILE A 48 -16.81 4.29 14.67
N ALA A 49 -16.67 2.98 14.54
CA ALA A 49 -16.73 2.05 15.68
C ALA A 49 -15.61 2.31 16.70
N LEU A 50 -14.38 2.56 16.24
CA LEU A 50 -13.24 2.88 17.11
C LEU A 50 -13.42 4.20 17.85
N ILE A 51 -13.93 5.24 17.17
CA ILE A 51 -14.24 6.52 17.81
C ILE A 51 -15.33 6.33 18.87
N LYS A 52 -16.36 5.51 18.60
CA LYS A 52 -17.39 5.16 19.60
C LYS A 52 -16.82 4.37 20.78
N ALA A 53 -15.73 3.64 20.59
CA ALA A 53 -14.96 2.98 21.63
C ALA A 53 -13.95 3.93 22.33
N ALA A 54 -14.09 5.24 22.14
CA ALA A 54 -13.26 6.30 22.72
C ALA A 54 -11.80 6.35 22.26
N PHE A 55 -11.46 5.70 21.14
CA PHE A 55 -10.14 5.90 20.52
C PHE A 55 -10.02 7.29 19.92
N THR A 56 -8.90 7.95 20.18
CA THR A 56 -8.53 9.23 19.59
C THR A 56 -7.98 9.04 18.17
N ILE A 57 -8.04 10.11 17.35
CA ILE A 57 -7.49 10.08 15.98
C ILE A 57 -6.01 9.65 15.95
N PRO A 58 -5.12 10.15 16.83
CA PRO A 58 -3.73 9.67 16.88
C PRO A 58 -3.59 8.17 17.18
N GLU A 59 -4.39 7.62 18.08
CA GLU A 59 -4.36 6.18 18.42
C GLU A 59 -4.83 5.31 17.25
N ILE A 60 -5.81 5.77 16.49
CA ILE A 60 -6.26 5.10 15.26
C ILE A 60 -5.14 5.08 14.23
N TYR A 61 -4.42 6.20 14.04
CA TYR A 61 -3.25 6.23 13.16
C TYR A 61 -2.12 5.32 13.65
N LEU A 62 -1.88 5.25 14.96
CA LEU A 62 -0.90 4.35 15.55
C LEU A 62 -1.26 2.88 15.30
N LEU A 63 -2.53 2.51 15.52
CA LEU A 63 -3.05 1.17 15.26
C LEU A 63 -2.85 0.79 13.78
N VAL A 64 -3.26 1.67 12.86
CA VAL A 64 -3.07 1.45 11.42
C VAL A 64 -1.58 1.34 11.07
N GLY A 65 -0.71 2.14 11.69
CA GLY A 65 0.73 2.08 11.52
C GLY A 65 1.34 0.75 11.95
N ILE A 66 0.94 0.23 13.12
CA ILE A 66 1.37 -1.08 13.64
C ILE A 66 0.90 -2.20 12.71
N LEU A 67 -0.37 -2.17 12.29
CA LEU A 67 -0.91 -3.16 11.34
C LEU A 67 -0.14 -3.13 10.01
N ASN A 68 0.18 -1.95 9.48
CA ASN A 68 1.00 -1.82 8.27
C ASN A 68 2.41 -2.38 8.46
N MET A 69 3.05 -2.14 9.62
CA MET A 69 4.36 -2.69 9.94
C MET A 69 4.33 -4.22 9.98
N ILE A 70 3.32 -4.81 10.61
CA ILE A 70 3.14 -6.27 10.68
C ILE A 70 2.98 -6.84 9.27
N ILE A 71 2.05 -6.30 8.47
CA ILE A 71 1.83 -6.79 7.10
C ILE A 71 3.09 -6.64 6.25
N THR A 72 3.77 -5.50 6.32
CA THR A 72 5.03 -5.28 5.59
C THR A 72 6.09 -6.30 5.99
N GLY A 73 6.25 -6.56 7.29
CA GLY A 73 7.13 -7.59 7.81
C GLY A 73 6.80 -8.97 7.25
N THR A 74 5.52 -9.35 7.24
CA THR A 74 5.09 -10.65 6.69
C THR A 74 5.34 -10.77 5.18
N ILE A 75 5.20 -9.69 4.41
CA ILE A 75 5.51 -9.67 2.97
C ILE A 75 7.01 -9.91 2.76
N PHE A 76 7.87 -9.22 3.51
CA PHE A 76 9.32 -9.36 3.43
C PHE A 76 9.78 -10.78 3.78
N MET A 77 9.12 -11.43 4.74
CA MET A 77 9.41 -12.82 5.10
C MET A 77 8.93 -13.83 4.05
N LYS A 78 7.77 -13.59 3.41
CA LYS A 78 7.20 -14.52 2.41
C LYS A 78 7.87 -14.43 1.05
N PHE A 79 8.36 -13.26 0.68
CA PHE A 79 8.95 -13.00 -0.64
C PHE A 79 10.39 -12.51 -0.43
N PRO A 80 11.37 -13.45 -0.38
CA PRO A 80 12.76 -13.14 -0.05
C PRO A 80 13.43 -12.23 -1.10
N GLU A 81 12.83 -12.04 -2.28
CA GLU A 81 13.35 -11.10 -3.27
C GLU A 81 13.20 -9.63 -2.85
N TYR A 82 12.30 -9.29 -1.92
CA TYR A 82 12.10 -7.90 -1.50
C TYR A 82 13.24 -7.33 -0.66
N PRO A 83 13.77 -8.03 0.37
CA PRO A 83 14.99 -7.62 1.07
C PRO A 83 16.17 -7.42 0.10
N GLU A 84 16.37 -8.35 -0.84
CA GLU A 84 17.44 -8.30 -1.82
C GLU A 84 17.30 -7.09 -2.76
N ARG A 85 16.09 -6.86 -3.29
CA ARG A 85 15.78 -5.70 -4.14
C ARG A 85 15.95 -4.38 -3.40
N LEU A 86 15.54 -4.31 -2.13
CA LEU A 86 15.74 -3.13 -1.31
C LEU A 86 17.23 -2.87 -1.08
N ALA A 87 18.01 -3.90 -0.73
CA ALA A 87 19.45 -3.81 -0.57
C ALA A 87 20.16 -3.41 -1.87
N ALA A 88 19.71 -3.93 -3.02
CA ALA A 88 20.21 -3.56 -4.34
C ALA A 88 19.93 -2.09 -4.68
N ILE A 89 18.75 -1.56 -4.36
CA ILE A 89 18.44 -0.13 -4.53
C ILE A 89 19.36 0.72 -3.65
N VAL A 90 19.48 0.39 -2.36
CA VAL A 90 20.32 1.14 -1.41
C VAL A 90 21.80 1.09 -1.78
N SER A 91 22.31 -0.06 -2.23
CA SER A 91 23.70 -0.23 -2.66
C SER A 91 23.98 0.32 -4.06
N GLY A 92 23.00 0.29 -4.97
CA GLY A 92 23.07 0.93 -6.28
C GLY A 92 23.18 2.46 -6.19
N PHE A 93 22.56 3.08 -5.19
CA PHE A 93 22.77 4.49 -4.85
C PHE A 93 24.22 4.79 -4.39
N ARG A 94 24.94 3.82 -3.79
CA ARG A 94 26.34 4.00 -3.34
C ARG A 94 27.38 3.90 -4.45
N ARG A 95 27.03 3.43 -5.66
CA ARG A 95 28.01 3.22 -6.77
C ARG A 95 28.05 4.34 -7.82
N LYS A 96 27.24 5.39 -7.70
CA LYS A 96 27.14 6.46 -8.72
C LYS A 96 27.82 7.79 -8.31
N SER A 97 28.90 7.72 -7.54
CA SER A 97 29.79 8.86 -7.21
C SER A 97 31.23 8.55 -7.64
N TYR A 98 31.47 8.38 -8.93
CA TYR A 98 32.78 8.54 -9.58
C TYR A 98 32.56 8.99 -11.03
#